data_AF-A0A4Z0CBH0-F1
#
_entry.id   AF-A0A4Z0CBH0-F1
#
_cell.length_a   1.000
_cell.length_b   1.000
_cell.length_c   1.000
_cell.angle_alpha   90.00
_cell.angle_beta   90.00
_cell.angle_gamma   90.00
#
_symmetry.space_group_name_H-M   'P 1'
#
loop_
_entity.id
_entity.type
_entity.pdbx_description
1 polymer ?
#
loop_
_entity_poly.entity_id
_entity_poly.type
_entity_poly.pdbx_seq_one_letter_code
_entity_poly.pdbx_strand_id
1 'polypeptide(L)' 'MDQPIRAKRGFAALTAEAMRAIASKGGKAAHASGRAHVFTTAEAKSAARKSVEARSRRALASQAP' A
#
# COMPACT_ATOMS: atom_id res chain seq x y z
N MET A 1 -25.85 -9.14 36.68
CA MET A 1 -25.08 -8.17 35.90
C MET A 1 -25.00 -8.68 34.48
N ASP A 2 -25.94 -8.29 33.62
CA ASP A 2 -25.92 -8.61 32.19
C ASP A 2 -25.09 -7.54 31.48
N GLN A 3 -23.90 -7.89 31.00
CA GLN A 3 -23.07 -6.95 30.24
C GLN A 3 -23.49 -7.01 28.76
N PRO A 4 -23.89 -5.88 28.14
CA PRO A 4 -24.19 -5.90 26.72
C PRO A 4 -22.89 -6.16 25.96
N ILE A 5 -22.82 -7.31 25.28
CA ILE A 5 -21.72 -7.63 24.36
C ILE A 5 -21.67 -6.52 23.32
N ARG A 6 -20.63 -5.68 23.36
CA ARG A 6 -20.48 -4.56 22.41
C ARG A 6 -20.35 -5.13 21.01
N ALA A 7 -21.37 -4.91 20.18
CA ALA A 7 -21.33 -5.25 18.77
C ALA A 7 -20.19 -4.51 18.06
N LYS A 8 -19.56 -5.19 17.09
CA LYS A 8 -18.54 -4.59 16.23
C LYS A 8 -19.15 -3.39 15.48
N ARG A 9 -18.39 -2.31 15.37
CA ARG A 9 -18.83 -1.03 14.76
C ARG A 9 -17.76 -0.47 13.84
N GLY A 10 -18.18 0.43 12.94
CA GLY A 10 -17.28 1.09 11.99
C GLY A 10 -16.53 0.09 11.12
N PHE A 11 -15.24 0.33 10.88
CA PHE A 11 -14.39 -0.55 10.06
C PHE A 11 -14.29 -1.99 10.59
N ALA A 12 -14.44 -2.21 11.91
CA ALA A 12 -14.40 -3.54 12.49
C ALA A 12 -15.65 -4.39 12.17
N ALA A 13 -16.74 -3.76 11.72
CA ALA A 13 -17.95 -4.43 11.26
C ALA A 13 -17.94 -4.69 9.74
N LEU A 14 -16.98 -4.14 8.99
CA LEU A 14 -16.94 -4.26 7.54
C LEU A 14 -16.33 -5.59 7.09
N THR A 15 -16.80 -6.08 5.95
CA THR A 15 -16.16 -7.18 5.23
C THR A 15 -14.85 -6.71 4.60
N ALA A 16 -13.96 -7.66 4.29
CA ALA A 16 -12.69 -7.36 3.62
C ALA A 16 -12.91 -6.69 2.25
N GLU A 17 -13.97 -7.07 1.53
CA GLU A 17 -14.34 -6.46 0.26
C GLU A 17 -14.76 -4.99 0.43
N ALA A 18 -15.64 -4.72 1.40
CA ALA A 18 -16.07 -3.35 1.70
C ALA A 18 -14.88 -2.47 2.11
N MET A 19 -13.96 -3.01 2.92
CA MET A 19 -12.74 -2.30 3.30
C MET A 19 -11.84 -1.98 2.09
N ARG A 20 -11.63 -2.95 1.19
CA ARG A 20 -10.88 -2.73 -0.06
C ARG A 20 -11.54 -1.69 -0.95
N ALA A 21 -12.87 -1.72 -1.07
CA ALA A 21 -13.62 -0.76 -1.85
C ALA A 21 -13.46 0.67 -1.29
N ILE A 22 -13.53 0.84 0.04
CA ILE A 22 -13.32 2.15 0.69
C ILE A 22 -11.88 2.63 0.48
N ALA A 23 -10.89 1.76 0.69
CA ALA A 23 -9.48 2.10 0.46
C ALA A 23 -9.22 2.50 -1.00
N SER A 24 -9.78 1.74 -1.96
CA SER A 24 -9.67 2.05 -3.39
C SER A 24 -10.29 3.40 -3.74
N LYS A 25 -11.50 3.69 -3.23
CA LYS A 25 -12.18 4.98 -3.42
C LYS A 25 -11.35 6.14 -2.85
N GLY A 26 -10.81 5.98 -1.64
CA GLY A 26 -9.97 6.98 -1.00
C GLY A 26 -8.71 7.30 -1.79
N GLY A 27 -8.00 6.27 -2.29
CA GLY A 27 -6.81 6.46 -3.12
C GLY A 27 -7.10 7.18 -4.43
N LYS A 28 -8.18 6.77 -5.13
CA LYS A 28 -8.62 7.43 -6.37
C LYS A 28 -8.99 8.89 -6.13
N ALA A 29 -9.71 9.19 -5.05
CA ALA A 29 -10.07 10.55 -4.69
C ALA A 29 -8.84 11.42 -4.35
N ALA A 30 -7.83 10.86 -3.69
CA ALA A 30 -6.59 11.59 -3.38
C ALA A 30 -5.81 11.97 -4.65
N HIS A 31 -5.75 11.08 -5.64
CA HIS A 31 -5.17 11.38 -6.95
C HIS A 31 -6.02 12.40 -7.73
N ALA A 32 -7.35 12.22 -7.77
CA ALA A 32 -8.25 13.12 -8.48
C ALA A 32 -8.23 14.55 -7.90
N SER A 33 -8.07 14.69 -6.59
CA SER A 33 -7.96 15.99 -5.91
C SER A 33 -6.57 16.61 -5.96
N GLY A 34 -5.59 15.96 -6.61
CA GLY A 34 -4.21 16.47 -6.71
C GLY A 34 -3.45 16.44 -5.38
N ARG A 35 -3.98 15.78 -4.35
CA ARG A 35 -3.37 15.72 -3.02
C ARG A 35 -2.41 14.54 -2.85
N ALA A 36 -2.52 13.54 -3.72
CA ALA A 36 -1.57 12.44 -3.80
C ALA A 36 -0.37 12.79 -4.68
N HIS A 37 0.79 12.21 -4.34
CA HIS A 37 2.00 12.29 -5.17
C HIS A 37 1.78 11.61 -6.52
N VAL A 38 2.19 12.28 -7.60
CA VAL A 38 2.13 11.74 -8.96
C VAL A 38 3.55 11.49 -9.44
N PHE A 39 3.89 10.23 -9.70
CA PHE A 39 5.21 9.88 -10.19
C PHE A 39 5.40 10.32 -11.63
N THR A 40 6.52 10.99 -11.88
CA THR A 40 6.98 11.28 -13.22
C THR A 40 7.64 10.03 -13.84
N THR A 41 7.73 10.01 -15.17
CA THR A 41 8.42 8.93 -15.89
C THR A 41 9.90 8.82 -15.51
N ALA A 42 10.54 9.95 -15.18
CA ALA A 42 11.92 9.99 -14.72
C ALA A 42 12.10 9.29 -13.37
N GLU A 43 11.19 9.54 -12.42
CA GLU A 43 11.18 8.88 -11.10
C GLU A 43 10.89 7.39 -11.21
N ALA A 44 9.95 7.00 -12.07
CA ALA A 44 9.68 5.57 -12.32
C ALA A 44 10.94 4.86 -12.87
N LYS A 45 11.67 5.49 -13.80
CA LYS A 45 12.92 4.96 -14.35
C LYS A 45 14.04 4.88 -13.30
N SER A 46 14.19 5.91 -12.46
CA SER A 46 15.23 5.91 -11.42
C SER A 46 14.96 4.83 -10.36
N ALA A 47 13.71 4.67 -9.94
CA ALA A 47 13.28 3.62 -9.02
C ALA A 47 13.49 2.22 -9.62
N ALA A 48 13.17 2.03 -10.90
CA ALA A 48 13.40 0.76 -11.60
C ALA A 48 14.89 0.39 -11.61
N ARG A 49 15.78 1.33 -11.98
CA ARG A 49 17.24 1.12 -11.95
C ARG A 49 17.72 0.72 -10.55
N LYS A 50 17.29 1.47 -9.53
CA LYS A 50 17.65 1.20 -8.13
C LYS A 50 17.21 -0.19 -7.68
N SER A 51 16.03 -0.64 -8.10
CA SER A 51 15.53 -1.98 -7.76
C SER A 51 16.34 -3.11 -8.40
N VAL A 52 16.79 -2.94 -9.64
CA VAL A 52 17.67 -3.90 -10.32
C VAL A 52 19.01 -3.97 -9.61
N GLU A 53 19.63 -2.82 -9.32
CA GLU A 53 20.91 -2.77 -8.61
C GLU A 53 20.83 -3.45 -7.24
N ALA A 54 19.77 -3.18 -6.46
CA ALA A 54 19.57 -3.79 -5.16
C ALA A 54 19.44 -5.32 -5.25
N ARG A 55 18.73 -5.84 -6.25
CA ARG A 55 18.63 -7.29 -6.49
C ARG A 55 19.98 -7.90 -6.85
N SER A 56 20.73 -7.26 -7.74
CA SER A 56 22.08 -7.71 -8.13
C SER A 56 23.02 -7.75 -6.93
N ARG A 57 23.00 -6.70 -6.09
CA ARG A 57 23.79 -6.64 -4.86
C ARG A 57 23.42 -7.76 -3.87
N ARG A 58 22.12 -8.02 -3.70
CA ARG A 58 21.65 -9.11 -2.83
C ARG A 58 22.10 -10.48 -3.35
N ALA A 59 22.04 -10.70 -4.67
CA ALA A 59 22.49 -11.93 -5.30
C ALA A 59 24.00 -12.17 -5.09
N LEU A 60 24.81 -11.12 -5.24
CA LEU A 60 26.26 -11.18 -4.96
C LEU A 60 26.55 -11.47 -3.49
N ALA A 61 25.83 -10.82 -2.57
CA ALA A 61 25.97 -11.07 -1.13
C ALA A 61 25.54 -12.49 -0.72
N SER A 62 24.59 -13.11 -1.42
CA SER A 62 24.18 -14.50 -1.19
C SER A 62 25.12 -15.54 -1.82
N GLN A 63 26.04 -15.12 -2.69
CA GLN A 63 27.03 -15.98 -3.34
C GLN A 63 28.42 -15.89 -2.71
N ALA A 64 28.61 -15.02 -1.72
CA ALA A 64 29.84 -14.99 -0.93
C ALA A 64 29.84 -16.18 0.07
N PRO A 65 30.91 -16.99 0.11
CA PRO A 65 31.01 -18.15 1.02
C PRO A 65 31.10 -17.73 2.49
#